data_AF-L1Q3K9-F1
#
_entry.id   AF-L1Q3K9-F1
#
_cell.length_a   1.000
_cell.length_b   1.000
_cell.length_c   1.000
_cell.angle_alpha   90.00
_cell.angle_beta   90.00
_cell.angle_gamma   90.00
#
_symmetry.space_group_name_H-M   'P 1'
#
loop_
_entity.id
_entity.type
_entity.pdbx_description
1 polymer ?
#
loop_
_entity_poly.entity_id
_entity_poly.type
_entity_poly.pdbx_seq_one_letter_code
_entity_poly.pdbx_strand_id
1 'polypeptide(L)' 'MNTIILKHNLDFQHYQLAVKALENIGVEVLEPHNPYEVTEEDIRSVALAREDIKHGRIKSSEQVFEEAKAKY' A
#
# COMPACT_ATOMS: atom_id res chain seq x y z
N MET A 1 18.35 -15.88 -3.86
CA MET A 1 17.82 -14.77 -3.01
C MET A 1 18.82 -14.60 -1.89
N ASN A 2 19.58 -13.49 -1.89
CA ASN A 2 20.62 -13.24 -0.91
C ASN A 2 19.99 -12.46 0.25
N THR A 3 19.66 -13.15 1.35
CA THR A 3 18.90 -12.58 2.47
C THR A 3 19.78 -12.51 3.72
N ILE A 4 19.84 -11.33 4.35
CA ILE A 4 20.49 -11.15 5.65
C ILE A 4 19.48 -11.49 6.74
N ILE A 5 19.78 -12.49 7.57
CA ILE A 5 18.92 -12.88 8.70
C ILE A 5 19.32 -12.06 9.93
N LEU A 6 18.35 -11.36 10.52
CA LEU A 6 18.56 -10.60 11.74
C LEU A 6 18.48 -11.51 12.98
N LYS A 7 19.43 -11.36 13.91
CA LYS A 7 19.43 -12.12 15.18
C LYS A 7 18.38 -11.60 16.19
N HIS A 8 17.96 -10.36 16.04
CA HIS A 8 16.91 -9.70 16.82
C HIS A 8 16.18 -8.70 15.92
N ASN A 9 14.96 -8.32 16.29
CA ASN A 9 14.25 -7.26 15.58
C ASN A 9 14.97 -5.93 15.79
N LEU A 10 15.26 -5.23 14.70
CA LEU A 10 15.81 -3.87 14.75
C LEU A 10 14.65 -2.90 14.98
N ASP A 11 14.82 -1.98 15.92
CA ASP A 11 13.98 -0.78 15.95
C ASP A 11 14.35 0.16 14.78
N PHE A 12 13.57 1.24 14.64
CA PHE A 12 13.74 2.18 13.54
C PHE A 12 15.14 2.80 13.48
N GLN A 13 15.74 3.16 14.62
CA GLN A 13 17.06 3.80 14.65
C GLN A 13 18.16 2.82 14.25
N HIS A 14 18.11 1.60 14.80
CA HIS A 14 19.06 0.55 14.45
C HIS A 14 18.91 0.11 12.98
N TYR A 15 17.68 0.08 12.46
CA TYR A 15 17.42 -0.18 11.05
C TYR A 15 18.07 0.88 10.15
N GLN A 16 17.89 2.17 10.44
CA GLN A 16 18.49 3.25 9.65
C GLN A 16 20.03 3.19 9.66
N LEU A 17 20.64 2.88 10.81
CA LEU A 17 22.08 2.67 10.92
C LEU A 17 22.56 1.48 10.08
N ALA A 18 21.81 0.38 10.10
CA ALA A 18 22.13 -0.81 9.32
C ALA A 18 22.03 -0.56 7.80
N VAL A 19 20.95 0.09 7.34
CA VAL A 19 20.77 0.46 5.92
C VAL A 19 21.94 1.33 5.44
N LYS A 20 22.31 2.36 6.21
CA LYS A 20 23.43 3.24 5.87
C LYS A 20 24.77 2.50 5.84
N ALA A 21 24.99 1.57 6.77
CA ALA A 21 26.20 0.77 6.79
C ALA A 21 26.30 -0.17 5.57
N LEU A 22 25.17 -0.76 5.15
CA LEU A 22 25.08 -1.61 3.95
C LEU A 22 25.32 -0.79 2.67
N GLU A 23 24.73 0.40 2.58
CA GLU A 23 24.95 1.33 1.46
C GLU A 23 26.44 1.69 1.32
N ASN A 24 27.12 1.99 2.43
CA ASN A 24 28.56 2.32 2.43
C ASN A 24 29.48 1.21 1.89
N ILE A 25 29.03 -0.05 1.93
CA ILE A 25 29.80 -1.20 1.39
C ILE A 25 29.30 -1.65 0.01
N GLY A 26 28.43 -0.85 -0.62
CA GLY A 26 27.89 -1.11 -1.96
C GLY A 26 26.77 -2.16 -2.00
N VAL A 27 26.08 -2.38 -0.87
CA VAL A 27 24.92 -3.27 -0.80
C VAL A 27 23.64 -2.44 -0.87
N GLU A 28 22.87 -2.62 -1.94
CA GLU A 28 21.55 -2.03 -2.07
C GLU A 28 20.51 -2.78 -1.22
N VAL A 29 19.78 -2.03 -0.40
CA VAL A 29 18.67 -2.53 0.40
C VAL A 29 17.38 -2.19 -0.33
N LEU A 30 16.62 -3.20 -0.73
CA LEU A 30 15.28 -2.99 -1.28
C LEU A 30 14.41 -2.29 -0.23
N GLU A 31 13.66 -1.28 -0.67
CA GLU A 31 12.71 -0.61 0.22
C GLU A 31 11.70 -1.65 0.76
N PRO A 32 11.39 -1.58 2.06
CA PRO A 32 10.38 -2.45 2.62
C PRO A 32 9.04 -2.16 1.93
N HIS A 33 8.26 -3.22 1.68
CA HIS A 33 6.92 -3.08 1.12
C HIS A 33 6.12 -2.07 1.95
N ASN A 34 5.68 -1.00 1.31
CA ASN A 34 4.82 -0.01 1.92
C ASN A 34 3.35 -0.43 1.69
N PRO A 35 2.63 -0.90 2.73
CA PRO A 35 1.24 -1.33 2.58
C PRO A 35 0.28 -0.16 2.27
N TYR A 36 0.76 1.07 2.34
CA TYR A 36 0.03 2.29 2.00
C TYR A 36 0.51 2.91 0.68
N GLU A 37 1.32 2.19 -0.10
CA GLU A 37 1.73 2.64 -1.43
C GLU A 37 0.48 2.75 -2.32
N VAL A 38 0.26 3.95 -2.85
CA VAL A 38 -0.83 4.19 -3.80
C VAL A 38 -0.43 3.54 -5.13
N THR A 39 -1.17 2.51 -5.52
CA THR A 39 -0.93 1.79 -6.76
C THR A 39 -1.55 2.51 -7.96
N GLU A 40 -1.15 2.13 -9.17
CA GLU A 40 -1.84 2.62 -10.37
C GLU A 40 -3.32 2.22 -10.41
N GLU A 41 -3.66 1.08 -9.80
CA GLU A 41 -5.06 0.63 -9.70
C GLU A 41 -5.88 1.55 -8.81
N ASP A 42 -5.31 2.02 -7.70
CA ASP A 42 -5.93 3.02 -6.84
C ASP A 42 -6.17 4.33 -7.60
N ILE A 43 -5.17 4.79 -8.36
CA ILE A 43 -5.27 6.00 -9.19
C ILE A 43 -6.39 5.85 -10.23
N ARG A 44 -6.45 4.70 -10.92
CA ARG A 44 -7.51 4.40 -11.90
C ARG A 44 -8.89 4.36 -11.24
N SER A 45 -9.01 3.72 -10.08
CA SER A 45 -10.27 3.60 -9.34
C SER A 45 -10.79 4.97 -8.90
N VAL A 46 -9.91 5.85 -8.43
CA VAL A 46 -10.27 7.24 -8.08
C VAL A 46 -10.71 8.02 -9.32
N ALA A 47 -10.04 7.84 -10.46
CA ALA A 47 -10.42 8.50 -11.71
C ALA A 47 -11.81 8.05 -12.18
N LEU A 48 -12.10 6.74 -12.14
CA LEU A 48 -13.41 6.18 -12.47
C LEU A 48 -14.51 6.71 -11.53
N ALA A 49 -14.26 6.71 -10.21
CA ALA A 49 -15.22 7.24 -9.25
C ALA A 49 -15.56 8.72 -9.51
N ARG A 50 -14.56 9.54 -9.90
CA ARG A 50 -14.80 10.94 -10.29
C ARG A 50 -15.65 11.05 -11.54
N GLU A 51 -15.45 10.17 -12.52
CA GLU A 51 -16.25 10.12 -13.74
C GLU A 51 -17.70 9.72 -13.43
N ASP A 52 -17.89 8.71 -12.59
CA ASP A 52 -19.20 8.25 -12.15
C ASP A 52 -19.99 9.35 -11.45
N ILE A 53 -19.33 10.12 -10.56
CA ILE A 53 -19.94 11.29 -9.92
C ILE A 53 -20.37 12.33 -10.96
N LYS A 54 -19.53 12.63 -11.96
CA LYS A 54 -19.87 13.60 -13.02
C LYS A 54 -21.08 13.17 -13.84
N HIS A 55 -21.24 11.87 -14.07
CA HIS A 55 -22.37 11.32 -14.82
C HIS A 55 -23.57 10.94 -13.94
N GLY A 56 -23.53 11.25 -12.64
CA GLY A 56 -24.61 10.91 -11.70
C GLY A 56 -24.77 9.41 -11.46
N ARG A 57 -23.76 8.59 -11.79
CA ARG A 57 -23.71 7.15 -11.54
C ARG A 57 -23.33 6.88 -10.08
N ILE A 58 -24.15 7.37 -9.16
CA ILE A 58 -23.94 7.26 -7.71
C ILE A 58 -25.04 6.42 -7.08
N LYS A 59 -24.71 5.69 -6.01
CA LYS A 59 -25.68 4.96 -5.18
C LYS A 59 -25.70 5.54 -3.79
N SER A 60 -26.89 5.57 -3.16
CA SER A 60 -26.99 5.93 -1.76
C SER A 60 -26.45 4.81 -0.87
N SER A 61 -26.05 5.17 0.35
CA SER A 61 -25.59 4.18 1.35
C SER A 61 -26.65 3.11 1.61
N GLU A 62 -27.94 3.49 1.65
CA GLU A 62 -29.06 2.56 1.85
C GLU A 62 -29.19 1.56 0.69
N GLN A 63 -29.04 2.01 -0.55
CA GLN A 63 -29.05 1.12 -1.73
C GLN A 63 -27.89 0.13 -1.69
N VAL A 64 -26.69 0.60 -1.31
CA VAL A 64 -25.52 -0.27 -1.16
C VAL A 64 -25.74 -1.30 -0.06
N PHE A 65 -26.33 -0.89 1.06
CA PHE A 65 -26.61 -1.78 2.19
C PHE A 65 -27.59 -2.90 1.84
N GLU A 66 -28.71 -2.57 1.18
CA GLU A 66 -29.70 -3.57 0.77
C GLU A 66 -29.14 -4.53 -0.29
N GLU A 67 -28.33 -4.06 -1.24
CA GLU A 67 -27.63 -4.93 -2.21
C GLU A 67 -26.64 -5.88 -1.54
N ALA A 68 -25.90 -5.41 -0.53
CA ALA A 68 -24.97 -6.24 0.23
C ALA A 68 -25.72 -7.31 1.03
N LYS A 69 -26.82 -6.93 1.68
CA LYS A 69 -27.70 -7.86 2.42
C LYS A 69 -28.36 -8.90 1.52
N ALA A 70 -28.67 -8.57 0.27
CA ALA A 70 -29.25 -9.52 -0.67
C ALA A 70 -28.24 -10.58 -1.18
N LYS A 71 -26.93 -10.35 -1.02
CA LYS A 71 -25.86 -11.25 -1.48
C LYS A 71 -25.38 -12.26 -0.43
N TYR A 72 -25.75 -12.07 0.84
CA TYR A 72 -25.32 -12.90 1.98
C TYR A 72 -26.54 -13.41 2.77
#